data_AF-A0A7S7NTP0-F1
#
_entry.id   AF-A0A7S7NTP0-F1
#
_cell.length_a   1.000
_cell.length_b   1.000
_cell.length_c   1.000
_cell.angle_alpha   90.00
_cell.angle_beta   90.00
_cell.angle_gamma   90.00
#
_symmetry.space_group_name_H-M   'P 1'
#
loop_
_entity.id
_entity.type
_entity.pdbx_description
1 polymer ?
#
loop_
_entity_poly.entity_id
_entity_poly.type
_entity_poly.pdbx_seq_one_letter_code
_entity_poly.pdbx_strand_id
1 'polypeptide(L)'
;MGSIQVAMCDTARADALRSMLARSTHVPVQCVECPDFDSACVVVMDGERFGAMTPPLRHPERIVLITRNDAGHLREAWEAGVNSVLSEQDPMNTVVLAVLAACLRTGTTRPKSAGGRNEH
;
A
#
# COMPACT_ATOMS: atom_id res chain seq x y z
N MET A 1 -5.77 -3.47 -13.87
CA MET A 1 -4.60 -3.90 -13.06
C MET A 1 -3.98 -2.64 -12.52
N GLY A 2 -3.90 -2.50 -11.19
CA GLY A 2 -3.31 -1.31 -10.57
C GLY A 2 -1.79 -1.40 -10.46
N SER A 3 -1.15 -0.31 -10.05
CA SER A 3 0.28 -0.24 -9.73
C SER A 3 0.52 -0.21 -8.22
N ILE A 4 1.72 -0.60 -7.80
CA ILE A 4 2.23 -0.29 -6.46
C ILE A 4 2.80 1.12 -6.50
N GLN A 5 2.24 2.01 -5.68
CA GLN A 5 2.69 3.38 -5.57
C GLN A 5 3.45 3.58 -4.27
N VAL A 6 4.66 4.12 -4.33
CA VAL A 6 5.53 4.40 -3.18
C VAL A 6 5.59 5.91 -3.01
N ALA A 7 4.98 6.42 -1.94
CA ALA A 7 4.96 7.84 -1.59
C ALA A 7 5.68 8.03 -0.25
N MET A 8 6.97 8.34 -0.32
CA MET A 8 7.83 8.54 0.86
C MET A 8 8.64 9.84 0.71
N CYS A 9 8.95 10.50 1.81
CA CYS A 9 9.83 11.66 1.89
C CYS A 9 11.30 11.29 1.65
N ASP A 10 11.76 10.14 2.19
CA ASP A 10 13.10 9.63 1.92
C ASP A 10 13.15 8.97 0.53
N THR A 11 13.62 9.72 -0.47
CA THR A 11 13.71 9.27 -1.86
C THR A 11 14.68 8.11 -2.04
N ALA A 12 15.76 8.04 -1.25
CA ALA A 12 16.72 6.95 -1.33
C ALA A 12 16.12 5.63 -0.83
N ARG A 13 15.37 5.69 0.28
CA ARG A 13 14.61 4.55 0.79
C ARG A 13 13.49 4.14 -0.18
N ALA A 14 12.80 5.10 -0.78
CA ALA A 14 11.75 4.85 -1.78
C ALA A 14 12.31 4.12 -3.01
N ASP A 15 13.43 4.57 -3.56
CA ASP A 15 14.07 3.95 -4.73
C ASP A 15 14.63 2.56 -4.42
N ALA A 16 15.18 2.36 -3.22
CA ALA A 16 15.60 1.04 -2.76
C ALA A 16 14.41 0.07 -2.67
N LEU A 17 13.31 0.48 -2.05
CA LEU A 17 12.08 -0.30 -1.95
C LEU A 17 11.50 -0.61 -3.33
N ARG A 18 11.38 0.41 -4.20
CA ARG A 18 10.94 0.25 -5.59
C ARG A 18 11.78 -0.79 -6.33
N SER A 19 13.10 -0.70 -6.21
CA SER A 19 14.02 -1.63 -6.88
C SER A 19 13.84 -3.06 -6.38
N MET A 20 13.60 -3.25 -5.08
CA MET A 20 13.34 -4.58 -4.52
C MET A 20 11.99 -5.12 -5.00
N LEU A 21 10.92 -4.33 -4.91
CA LEU A 21 9.59 -4.72 -5.36
C LEU A 21 9.56 -5.07 -6.85
N ALA A 22 10.22 -4.27 -7.70
CA ALA A 22 10.29 -4.51 -9.14
C ALA A 22 10.97 -5.85 -9.50
N ARG A 23 11.82 -6.40 -8.61
CA ARG A 23 12.41 -7.73 -8.77
C ARG A 23 11.53 -8.86 -8.21
N SER A 24 10.61 -8.54 -7.30
CA SER A 24 9.81 -9.51 -6.56
C SER A 24 8.39 -9.71 -7.12
N THR A 25 7.93 -8.86 -8.04
CA THR A 25 6.58 -8.95 -8.63
C THR A 25 6.55 -8.40 -10.06
N HIS A 26 5.54 -8.83 -10.83
CA HIS A 26 5.24 -8.28 -12.15
C HIS A 26 4.33 -7.03 -12.09
N VAL A 27 3.85 -6.65 -10.91
CA VAL A 27 3.04 -5.44 -10.73
C VAL A 27 3.93 -4.20 -10.93
N PRO A 28 3.53 -3.22 -11.75
CA PRO A 28 4.31 -1.99 -11.94
C PRO A 28 4.52 -1.25 -10.62
N VAL A 29 5.75 -0.77 -10.38
CA VAL A 29 6.10 -0.04 -9.15
C VAL A 29 6.54 1.39 -9.50
N GLN A 30 5.90 2.37 -8.90
CA GLN A 30 6.08 3.80 -9.19
C GLN A 30 6.37 4.57 -7.90
N CYS A 31 7.46 5.35 -7.88
CA CYS A 31 7.63 6.37 -6.85
C CYS A 31 6.81 7.60 -7.26
N VAL A 32 5.94 8.08 -6.37
CA VAL A 32 5.03 9.19 -6.62
C VAL A 32 4.99 10.13 -5.42
N GLU A 33 4.79 11.42 -5.66
CA GLU A 33 4.62 12.39 -4.58
C GLU A 33 3.20 12.36 -4.00
N CYS A 34 2.21 12.26 -4.89
CA CYS A 34 0.79 12.17 -4.56
C CYS A 34 0.22 10.86 -5.09
N PRO A 35 -0.16 9.92 -4.21
CA PRO A 35 -0.72 8.65 -4.65
C PRO A 35 -2.14 8.81 -5.19
N ASP A 36 -2.45 8.05 -6.24
CA ASP A 36 -3.79 7.87 -6.79
C ASP A 36 -4.34 6.52 -6.32
N PHE A 37 -5.18 6.57 -5.29
CA PHE A 37 -5.78 5.38 -4.65
C PHE A 37 -6.74 4.60 -5.57
N ASP A 38 -7.28 5.25 -6.60
CA ASP A 38 -8.23 4.61 -7.52
C ASP A 38 -7.48 3.70 -8.51
N SER A 39 -6.28 4.12 -8.95
CA SER A 39 -5.42 3.33 -9.84
C SER A 39 -4.38 2.45 -9.11
N ALA A 40 -4.07 2.72 -7.85
CA ALA A 40 -3.16 1.91 -7.07
C ALA A 40 -3.78 0.58 -6.61
N CYS A 41 -3.04 -0.52 -6.75
CA CYS A 41 -3.39 -1.76 -6.06
C CYS A 41 -2.94 -1.72 -4.59
N VAL A 42 -1.84 -1.04 -4.30
CA VAL A 42 -1.28 -0.81 -2.96
C VAL A 42 -0.57 0.54 -2.98
N VAL A 43 -0.72 1.30 -1.90
CA VAL A 43 0.05 2.52 -1.67
C VAL A 43 0.93 2.31 -0.45
N VAL A 44 2.23 2.50 -0.61
CA VAL A 44 3.20 2.51 0.49
C VAL A 44 3.44 3.96 0.89
N MET A 45 3.27 4.27 2.16
CA MET A 45 3.46 5.62 2.69
C MET A 45 4.35 5.62 3.92
N ASP A 46 5.08 6.70 4.14
CA ASP A 46 5.65 6.99 5.46
C ASP A 46 4.71 7.85 6.32
N GLY A 47 5.04 7.98 7.60
CA GLY A 47 4.25 8.76 8.56
C GLY A 47 4.09 10.23 8.15
N GLU A 48 5.10 10.85 7.54
CA GLU A 48 5.04 12.25 7.10
C GLU A 48 4.04 12.43 5.95
N ARG A 49 4.13 11.60 4.91
CA ARG A 49 3.18 11.64 3.78
C ARG A 49 1.78 11.29 4.22
N PHE A 50 1.63 10.37 5.17
CA PHE A 50 0.34 9.98 5.71
C PHE A 50 -0.31 11.11 6.54
N GLY A 51 0.45 11.77 7.41
CA GLY A 51 -0.04 12.88 8.23
C GLY A 51 -0.44 14.12 7.42
N ALA A 52 0.09 14.26 6.20
CA ALA A 52 -0.31 15.32 5.28
C ALA A 52 -1.64 15.03 4.54
N MET A 53 -2.17 13.81 4.62
CA MET A 53 -3.41 13.44 3.96
C MET A 53 -4.62 14.04 4.66
N THR A 54 -5.62 14.46 3.88
CA THR A 54 -6.89 14.94 4.43
C THR A 54 -7.90 13.79 4.52
N PRO A 55 -8.46 13.48 5.70
CA PRO A 55 -9.54 12.50 5.83
C PRO A 55 -10.85 12.97 5.16
N PRO A 56 -11.73 12.04 4.73
CA PRO A 56 -11.58 10.59 4.79
C PRO A 56 -10.66 10.05 3.69
N LEU A 57 -9.83 9.06 4.05
CA LEU A 57 -8.97 8.38 3.07
C LEU A 57 -9.80 7.47 2.17
N ARG A 58 -9.50 7.48 0.88
CA ARG A 58 -10.04 6.50 -0.08
C ARG A 58 -9.23 5.22 0.00
N HIS A 59 -9.92 4.08 0.11
CA HIS A 59 -9.29 2.76 0.13
C HIS A 59 -8.16 2.57 1.17
N PRO A 60 -8.37 2.92 2.46
CA PRO A 60 -7.33 2.82 3.47
C PRO A 60 -6.83 1.38 3.67
N GLU A 61 -7.61 0.37 3.28
CA GLU A 61 -7.23 -1.04 3.28
C GLU A 61 -6.10 -1.39 2.31
N ARG A 62 -5.79 -0.49 1.35
CA ARG A 62 -4.70 -0.61 0.38
C ARG A 62 -3.41 0.06 0.84
N ILE A 63 -3.44 0.74 1.98
CA ILE A 63 -2.29 1.46 2.51
C ILE A 63 -1.41 0.51 3.31
N VAL A 64 -0.12 0.52 2.98
CA VAL A 64 0.96 -0.04 3.80
C VAL A 64 1.71 1.14 4.40
N LEU A 65 1.45 1.44 5.66
CA LEU A 65 2.03 2.58 6.36
C LEU A 65 3.33 2.17 7.06
N ILE A 66 4.39 2.93 6.87
CA ILE A 66 5.65 2.82 7.59
C ILE A 66 5.75 4.03 8.52
N THR A 67 5.67 3.82 9.82
CA THR A 67 5.64 4.93 10.79
C THR A 67 6.35 4.55 12.08
N ARG A 68 6.45 5.50 13.01
CA ARG A 68 7.00 5.25 14.33
C ARG A 68 6.09 4.30 15.11
N ASN A 69 6.71 3.37 15.84
CA ASN A 69 6.00 2.42 16.68
C ASN A 69 5.68 3.03 18.06
N ASP A 70 4.88 4.09 18.07
CA ASP A 70 4.34 4.68 19.30
C ASP A 70 2.81 4.80 19.23
N ALA A 71 2.20 4.91 20.42
CA ALA A 71 0.75 4.85 20.57
C ALA A 71 0.01 5.94 19.78
N GLY A 72 0.62 7.10 19.55
CA GLY A 72 0.01 8.19 18.79
C GLY A 72 -0.19 7.80 17.33
N HIS A 73 0.91 7.44 16.66
CA HIS A 73 0.90 7.09 15.24
C HIS A 73 0.08 5.82 14.95
N LEU A 74 0.16 4.82 15.84
CA LEU A 74 -0.63 3.60 15.68
C LEU A 74 -2.14 3.86 15.81
N ARG A 75 -2.53 4.73 16.74
CA ARG A 75 -3.93 5.14 16.90
C ARG A 75 -4.41 5.89 15.67
N GLU A 76 -3.63 6.85 15.15
CA GLU A 76 -3.99 7.61 13.95
C GLU A 76 -4.19 6.71 12.73
N ALA A 77 -3.30 5.74 12.52
CA ALA A 77 -3.43 4.76 11.45
C ALA A 77 -4.71 3.92 11.60
N TRP A 78 -5.01 3.47 12.81
CA TRP A 78 -6.20 2.70 13.13
C TRP A 78 -7.49 3.49 12.86
N GLU A 79 -7.60 4.72 13.37
CA GLU A 79 -8.77 5.58 13.18
C GLU A 79 -9.00 5.93 11.70
N ALA A 80 -7.92 5.99 10.92
CA ALA A 80 -7.99 6.20 9.46
C ALA A 80 -8.37 4.92 8.67
N GLY A 81 -8.49 3.77 9.34
CA GLY A 81 -8.87 2.49 8.73
C GLY A 81 -7.73 1.72 8.06
N VAL A 82 -6.47 2.08 8.34
CA VAL A 82 -5.29 1.38 7.80
C VAL A 82 -5.13 0.02 8.47
N ASN A 83 -4.98 -1.04 7.67
CA ASN A 83 -4.89 -2.42 8.17
C ASN A 83 -3.46 -3.02 8.15
N SER A 84 -2.48 -2.27 7.66
CA SER A 84 -1.10 -2.71 7.51
C SER A 84 -0.15 -1.59 7.92
N VAL A 85 0.37 -1.68 9.14
CA VAL A 85 1.30 -0.70 9.71
C VAL A 85 2.61 -1.40 10.07
N LEU A 86 3.73 -0.83 9.65
CA LEU A 86 5.08 -1.28 9.92
C LEU A 86 5.86 -0.20 10.66
N SER A 87 6.85 -0.62 11.42
CA SER A 87 7.81 0.26 12.07
C SER A 87 8.81 0.77 11.05
N GLU A 88 9.25 2.02 11.19
CA GLU A 88 10.40 2.55 10.45
C GLU A 88 11.68 1.71 10.63
N GLN A 89 11.80 1.03 11.77
CA GLN A 89 12.91 0.15 12.13
C GLN A 89 12.81 -1.26 11.51
N ASP A 90 11.67 -1.60 10.90
CA ASP A 90 11.51 -2.91 10.28
C ASP A 90 12.48 -3.08 9.11
N PRO A 91 13.10 -4.26 8.95
CA PRO A 91 13.93 -4.55 7.80
C PRO A 91 13.18 -4.35 6.48
N MET A 92 13.87 -3.88 5.45
CA MET A 92 13.26 -3.63 4.13
C MET A 92 12.58 -4.88 3.54
N ASN A 93 13.09 -6.08 3.81
CA ASN A 93 12.45 -7.33 3.40
C ASN A 93 11.06 -7.52 4.03
N THR A 94 10.86 -7.10 5.27
CA THR A 94 9.56 -7.14 5.94
C THR A 94 8.57 -6.20 5.24
N VAL A 95 9.03 -5.00 4.87
CA VAL A 95 8.23 -4.04 4.08
C VAL A 95 7.81 -4.65 2.74
N VAL A 96 8.76 -5.25 2.00
CA VAL A 96 8.46 -5.93 0.73
C VAL A 96 7.41 -7.02 0.91
N LEU A 97 7.55 -7.88 1.93
CA LEU A 97 6.57 -8.94 2.20
C LEU A 97 5.19 -8.38 2.54
N ALA A 98 5.10 -7.33 3.34
CA ALA A 98 3.84 -6.68 3.67
C ALA A 98 3.15 -6.09 2.43
N VAL A 99 3.91 -5.44 1.53
CA VAL A 99 3.41 -4.90 0.27
C VAL A 99 2.89 -6.01 -0.64
N LEU A 100 3.63 -7.10 -0.81
CA LEU A 100 3.19 -8.25 -1.61
C LEU A 100 1.93 -8.90 -1.02
N ALA A 101 1.88 -9.06 0.31
CA ALA A 101 0.69 -9.57 0.99
C ALA A 101 -0.52 -8.64 0.78
N ALA A 102 -0.32 -7.32 0.82
CA ALA A 102 -1.37 -6.35 0.52
C ALA A 102 -1.84 -6.46 -0.94
N CYS A 103 -0.92 -6.61 -1.90
CA CYS A 103 -1.27 -6.81 -3.32
C CYS A 103 -2.12 -8.06 -3.53
N LEU A 104 -1.82 -9.15 -2.80
CA LEU A 104 -2.61 -10.38 -2.87
C LEU A 104 -4.03 -10.15 -2.34
N ARG A 105 -4.19 -9.44 -1.21
CA ARG A 105 -5.52 -9.10 -0.64
C ARG A 105 -6.34 -8.24 -1.61
N THR A 106 -5.71 -7.28 -2.28
CA THR A 106 -6.40 -6.37 -3.20
C THR A 106 -6.68 -7.01 -4.56
N GLY A 107 -5.89 -8.01 -4.97
CA GLY A 107 -6.14 -8.84 -6.15
C GLY A 107 -7.15 -9.98 -5.95
N THR A 108 -7.38 -10.43 -4.70
CA THR A 108 -8.39 -11.46 -4.40
C THR A 108 -9.84 -10.99 -4.58
N THR A 109 -10.06 -9.70 -4.82
CA THR A 109 -11.37 -9.15 -5.21
C THR A 109 -11.62 -9.25 -6.72
N ARG A 110 -11.18 -10.34 -7.38
CA ARG A 110 -11.77 -10.68 -8.69
C ARG A 110 -13.26 -10.90 -8.42
N PRO A 111 -14.19 -10.10 -8.99
CA PRO A 111 -15.59 -10.46 -8.95
C PRO A 111 -15.66 -11.84 -9.61
N LYS A 112 -16.18 -12.82 -8.88
CA LYS A 112 -16.68 -14.06 -9.46
C LYS A 112 -17.47 -13.63 -10.69
N SER A 113 -16.97 -13.97 -11.88
CA SER A 113 -17.70 -13.73 -13.11
C SER A 113 -19.02 -14.47 -12.98
N ALA A 114 -20.06 -13.77 -12.55
CA ALA A 114 -21.43 -14.19 -12.67
C ALA A 114 -21.79 -14.04 -14.15
N GLY A 115 -21.34 -15.00 -14.95
CA GLY A 115 -21.93 -15.36 -16.24
C GLY A 115 -22.24 -16.84 -16.10
N GLY A 116 -23.48 -17.23 -15.84
CA GLY A 116 -24.57 -17.03 -16.78
C GLY A 116 -24.53 -18.20 -17.75
N ARG A 117 -25.01 -19.36 -17.30
CA ARG A 117 -25.45 -20.45 -18.18
C ARG A 117 -26.79 -20.94 -17.64
N ASN A 118 -27.82 -20.20 -18.00
CA ASN A 118 -29.14 -20.75 -18.27
C ASN A 118 -29.41 -20.53 -19.76
N GLU A 119 -30.17 -21.47 -20.32
CA GLU A 119 -30.86 -21.46 -21.64
C GLU A 119 -29.95 -21.83 -22.83
N HIS A 120 -30.18 -22.87 -23.62
CA HIS A 120 -31.33 -23.78 -23.85
C HIS A 120 -30.86 -25.23 -24.05
#